data_AF-A0A820ZJ14-F1
#
_entry.id   AF-A0A820ZJ14-F1
#
_cell.length_a   1.000
_cell.length_b   1.000
_cell.length_c   1.000
_cell.angle_alpha   90.00
_cell.angle_beta   90.00
_cell.angle_gamma   90.00
#
_symmetry.space_group_name_H-M   'P 1'
#
loop_
_entity.id
_entity.type
_entity.pdbx_description
1 polymer ?
#
loop_
_entity_poly.entity_id
_entity_poly.type
_entity_poly.pdbx_seq_one_letter_code
_entity_poly.pdbx_strand_id
1 'polypeptide(L)'
;MVGVEIKGILVCDQNGLPLASKDVSISPGPIALLSQLASSLSGQRTTVCLENSEAFQIYPMNSLTSLPLTSILSDNLTNYCSGSISIPLIELNLKQTLLGGQSFRWFEQNQNEFIGVLGSFIIYLQRGNENLFYTFYTNVLNKTLLKITNENDRQTEASLILQNYFQLSVKLYDLFEKWCQSDERFQNQIIPSGIRVLAQDPLENLISFICSSNNNVQRITKMVNSLCHEYGKEIGTLNGITYHEFPTIDELDKPNLEKRLRELNFGYRARYIQETVKYLKFTINDALFFDQLKSSSVTEARKQLLKIMGVGRKVADCVLLMSLGKQDVVPVDTHIHAIAVTHYGQRKKIQLNASNYDGISSFFEQLWQPYAGWAQAAAFSNELRLTNNSKSSIQSTSLKRSISSHETHNQCQLVNYKKKYLIN
;
A
#
# COMPACT_ATOMS: atom_id res chain seq x y z
N MET A 1 17.29 5.36 24.64
CA MET A 1 18.64 5.57 24.11
C MET A 1 19.59 5.61 25.30
N VAL A 2 20.50 4.65 25.41
CA VAL A 2 21.57 4.63 26.41
C VAL A 2 22.75 5.40 25.82
N GLY A 3 23.34 6.31 26.60
CA GLY A 3 24.41 7.21 26.16
C GLY A 3 25.69 6.45 25.80
N VAL A 4 26.20 6.70 24.59
CA VAL A 4 27.54 6.28 24.16
C VAL A 4 28.48 7.47 24.40
N GLU A 5 29.51 7.25 25.20
CA GLU A 5 30.56 8.23 25.49
C GLU A 5 31.60 8.18 24.35
N ILE A 6 31.70 9.24 23.54
CA ILE A 6 32.65 9.32 22.41
C ILE A 6 33.99 9.84 22.96
N LYS A 7 35.03 8.99 22.97
CA LYS A 7 36.35 9.31 23.56
C LYS A 7 37.35 9.98 22.60
N GLY A 8 37.00 10.17 21.34
CA GLY A 8 37.83 10.89 20.37
C GLY A 8 37.26 10.83 18.96
N ILE A 9 37.62 11.80 18.13
CA ILE A 9 37.26 11.85 16.71
C ILE A 9 38.55 12.04 15.92
N LEU A 10 38.86 11.06 15.06
CA LEU A 10 39.94 11.14 14.08
C LEU A 10 39.36 11.61 12.75
N VAL A 11 39.91 12.70 12.21
CA VAL A 11 39.55 13.25 10.90
C VAL A 11 40.66 12.85 9.93
N CYS A 12 40.32 12.09 8.90
CA CYS A 12 41.27 11.68 7.86
C CYS A 12 40.96 12.33 6.51
N ASP A 13 41.97 12.47 5.67
CA ASP A 13 41.80 12.88 4.27
C ASP A 13 41.22 11.74 3.40
N GLN A 14 41.03 12.02 2.11
CA GLN A 14 40.47 11.08 1.13
C GLN A 14 41.28 9.78 0.92
N ASN A 15 42.53 9.74 1.40
CA ASN A 15 43.41 8.58 1.35
C ASN A 15 43.56 7.88 2.71
N GLY A 16 42.85 8.34 3.75
CA GLY A 16 42.88 7.77 5.09
C GLY A 16 44.00 8.28 6.00
N LEU A 17 44.72 9.34 5.62
CA LEU A 17 45.77 9.94 6.45
C LEU A 17 45.18 10.93 7.48
N PRO A 18 45.60 10.88 8.76
CA PRO A 18 45.07 11.79 9.79
C PRO A 18 45.43 13.25 9.48
N LEU A 19 44.42 14.12 9.45
CA LEU A 19 44.59 15.57 9.41
C LEU A 19 44.85 16.05 10.84
N ALA A 20 45.91 16.84 11.05
CA ALA A 20 46.41 17.23 12.37
C ALA A 20 45.29 17.67 13.33
N SER A 21 45.25 17.05 14.52
CA SER A 21 44.23 17.24 15.55
C SER A 21 44.16 18.70 16.00
N LYS A 22 43.04 19.37 15.77
CA LYS A 22 42.66 20.53 16.57
C LYS A 22 41.85 20.02 17.75
N ASP A 23 42.27 20.34 18.96
CA ASP A 23 41.51 20.06 20.18
C ASP A 23 40.17 20.79 20.11
N VAL A 24 39.09 20.03 19.88
CA VAL A 24 37.72 20.54 19.97
C VAL A 24 37.13 20.02 21.27
N SER A 25 36.87 20.91 22.22
CA SER A 25 36.08 20.59 23.41
C SER A 25 34.60 20.61 23.06
N ILE A 26 33.88 19.50 23.29
CA ILE A 26 32.51 19.31 22.80
C ILE A 26 31.56 19.02 23.98
N SER A 27 30.40 19.70 23.97
CA SER A 27 29.27 19.55 24.90
C SER A 27 28.49 18.25 24.63
N PRO A 28 27.91 17.58 25.65
CA PRO A 28 27.42 16.21 25.50
C PRO A 28 26.11 16.16 24.71
N GLY A 29 26.19 15.82 23.42
CA GLY A 29 25.03 15.46 22.61
C GLY A 29 25.39 15.07 21.16
N PRO A 30 24.95 13.90 20.65
CA PRO A 30 25.36 13.40 19.33
C PRO A 30 24.86 14.25 18.15
N ILE A 31 23.78 15.01 18.32
CA ILE A 31 23.20 15.86 17.25
C ILE A 31 23.96 17.19 17.12
N ALA A 32 24.38 17.78 18.24
CA ALA A 32 25.18 19.01 18.23
C ALA A 32 26.56 18.78 17.59
N LEU A 33 27.12 17.58 17.82
CA LEU A 33 28.37 17.11 17.23
C LEU A 33 28.35 17.05 15.70
N LEU A 34 27.28 16.46 15.12
CA LEU A 34 27.11 16.32 13.67
C LEU A 34 26.92 17.67 12.97
N SER A 35 26.17 18.58 13.60
CA SER A 35 25.92 19.91 13.05
C SER A 35 27.18 20.77 13.03
N GLN A 36 28.05 20.68 14.05
CA GLN A 36 29.29 21.48 14.09
C GLN A 36 30.36 20.94 13.14
N LEU A 37 30.51 19.61 13.02
CA LEU A 37 31.44 18.97 12.08
C LEU A 37 31.08 19.26 10.61
N ALA A 38 29.79 19.33 10.28
CA ALA A 38 29.33 19.69 8.93
C ALA A 38 29.69 21.14 8.54
N SER A 39 29.76 22.04 9.53
CA SER A 39 30.03 23.47 9.28
C SER A 39 31.50 23.80 9.04
N SER A 40 32.44 22.99 9.55
CA SER A 40 33.88 23.26 9.47
C SER A 40 34.58 22.59 8.27
N LEU A 41 33.95 21.64 7.58
CA LEU A 41 34.56 20.79 6.56
C LEU A 41 33.80 20.76 5.23
N SER A 42 33.39 21.93 4.73
CA SER A 42 32.71 22.02 3.45
C SER A 42 33.59 21.50 2.31
N GLY A 43 33.10 20.47 1.60
CA GLY A 43 33.69 19.99 0.34
C GLY A 43 34.70 18.84 0.42
N GLN A 44 34.94 18.23 1.59
CA GLN A 44 35.81 17.04 1.71
C GLN A 44 35.05 15.81 2.25
N ARG A 45 35.45 14.61 1.81
CA ARG A 45 34.93 13.34 2.34
C ARG A 45 35.55 13.10 3.71
N THR A 46 34.74 13.12 4.75
CA THR A 46 35.21 12.94 6.14
C THR A 46 34.77 11.58 6.67
N THR A 47 35.72 10.76 7.10
CA THR A 47 35.43 9.51 7.82
C THR A 47 35.51 9.80 9.32
N VAL A 48 34.46 9.48 10.07
CA VAL A 48 34.45 9.61 11.54
C VAL A 48 34.62 8.21 12.12
N CYS A 49 35.82 7.93 12.66
CA CYS A 49 36.07 6.68 13.37
C CYS A 49 35.72 6.86 14.85
N LEU A 50 34.79 6.05 15.37
CA LEU A 50 34.56 5.90 16.80
C LEU A 50 35.44 4.75 17.29
N GLU A 51 36.34 5.00 18.24
CA GLU A 51 37.13 3.91 18.84
C GLU A 51 36.17 2.86 19.45
N ASN A 52 36.21 1.65 18.89
CA ASN A 52 35.50 0.42 19.26
C ASN A 52 34.11 0.11 18.64
N SER A 53 33.74 0.70 17.51
CA SER A 53 32.66 0.11 16.67
C SER A 53 32.78 0.51 15.19
N GLU A 54 32.29 -0.36 14.31
CA GLU A 54 32.40 -0.32 12.85
C GLU A 54 32.25 1.09 12.25
N ALA A 55 33.15 1.44 11.32
CA ALA A 55 33.24 2.77 10.72
C ALA A 55 31.93 3.16 9.99
N PHE A 56 31.35 4.30 10.33
CA PHE A 56 30.21 4.89 9.62
C PHE A 56 30.70 5.96 8.65
N GLN A 57 30.38 5.83 7.36
CA GLN A 57 30.55 6.92 6.39
C GLN A 57 29.40 7.92 6.50
N ILE A 58 29.73 9.19 6.68
CA ILE A 58 28.76 10.29 6.68
C ILE A 58 28.95 11.09 5.39
N TYR A 59 27.88 11.26 4.62
CA TYR A 59 27.87 12.11 3.43
C TYR A 59 27.43 13.54 3.80
N PRO A 60 28.12 14.59 3.30
CA PRO A 60 27.73 15.96 3.58
C PRO A 60 26.40 16.31 2.87
N MET A 61 25.45 16.85 3.65
CA MET A 61 24.21 17.45 3.16
C MET A 61 24.52 18.79 2.48
N ASN A 62 24.52 18.81 1.15
CA ASN A 62 24.44 20.04 0.37
C ASN A 62 23.18 20.03 -0.50
N SER A 63 22.38 21.10 -0.36
CA SER A 63 21.36 21.65 -1.26
C SER A 63 20.50 20.64 -2.06
N LEU A 64 19.24 20.51 -1.62
CA LEU A 64 18.12 19.87 -2.32
C LEU A 64 17.85 20.49 -3.70
N THR A 65 18.56 20.01 -4.72
CA THR A 65 18.13 20.05 -6.12
C THR A 65 18.51 18.74 -6.77
N SER A 66 17.50 17.90 -7.04
CA SER A 66 17.50 16.79 -8.00
C SER A 66 18.80 15.96 -8.11
N LEU A 67 18.94 14.92 -7.28
CA LEU A 67 19.70 13.73 -7.65
C LEU A 67 18.84 12.48 -7.36
N PRO A 68 18.78 11.52 -8.29
CA PRO A 68 17.98 10.32 -8.12
C PRO A 68 18.60 9.43 -7.04
N LEU A 69 17.75 8.63 -6.39
CA LEU A 69 18.08 7.54 -5.46
C LEU A 69 18.87 6.40 -6.16
N THR A 70 20.01 6.69 -6.79
CA THR A 70 20.88 5.71 -7.43
C THR A 70 21.92 5.10 -6.47
N SER A 71 21.90 5.44 -5.18
CA SER A 71 22.79 4.83 -4.18
C SER A 71 22.16 3.68 -3.38
N ILE A 72 20.92 3.29 -3.68
CA ILE A 72 20.43 1.96 -3.32
C ILE A 72 21.05 1.01 -4.36
N LEU A 73 22.16 0.39 -4.00
CA LEU A 73 22.84 -0.63 -4.81
C LEU A 73 21.82 -1.72 -5.16
N SER A 74 21.26 -1.65 -6.36
CA SER A 74 20.45 -2.73 -6.90
C SER A 74 21.40 -3.87 -7.23
N ASP A 75 21.34 -4.95 -6.45
CA ASP A 75 22.32 -6.04 -6.56
C ASP A 75 22.40 -6.66 -7.97
N ASN A 76 21.40 -6.48 -8.85
CA ASN A 76 21.46 -6.79 -10.29
C ASN A 76 20.38 -6.08 -11.17
N LEU A 77 19.79 -4.96 -10.75
CA LEU A 77 18.78 -4.24 -11.56
C LEU A 77 19.42 -3.04 -12.26
N THR A 78 19.73 -3.19 -13.55
CA THR A 78 20.37 -2.13 -14.35
C THR A 78 19.37 -1.27 -15.11
N ASN A 79 18.14 -1.76 -15.33
CA ASN A 79 17.14 -1.03 -16.09
C ASN A 79 16.07 -0.43 -15.18
N TYR A 80 15.91 0.89 -15.25
CA TYR A 80 14.93 1.61 -14.47
C TYR A 80 14.29 2.78 -15.24
N CYS A 81 13.18 3.28 -14.69
CA CYS A 81 12.53 4.53 -15.09
C CYS A 81 12.00 5.23 -13.84
N SER A 82 12.34 6.51 -13.66
CA SER A 82 11.90 7.30 -12.52
C SER A 82 11.14 8.54 -12.98
N GLY A 83 10.24 9.02 -12.13
CA GLY A 83 9.50 10.25 -12.38
C GLY A 83 8.66 10.65 -11.18
N SER A 84 7.75 11.60 -11.39
CA SER A 84 6.83 12.08 -10.36
C SER A 84 5.43 12.31 -10.92
N ILE A 85 4.44 12.28 -10.01
CA ILE A 85 3.05 12.64 -10.27
C ILE A 85 2.65 13.69 -9.25
N SER A 86 2.17 14.84 -9.70
CA SER A 86 1.61 15.86 -8.81
C SER A 86 0.26 15.39 -8.28
N ILE A 87 0.19 15.21 -6.96
CA ILE A 87 -1.01 14.76 -6.26
C ILE A 87 -0.95 15.17 -4.78
N PRO A 88 -1.96 15.87 -4.25
CA PRO A 88 -1.99 16.28 -2.83
C PRO A 88 -2.34 15.11 -1.89
N LEU A 89 -2.01 15.24 -0.61
CA LEU A 89 -2.20 14.17 0.39
C LEU A 89 -3.67 13.73 0.55
N ILE A 90 -4.61 14.65 0.31
CA ILE A 90 -6.04 14.35 0.39
C ILE A 90 -6.53 13.46 -0.75
N GLU A 91 -5.79 13.40 -1.86
CA GLU A 91 -6.13 12.58 -3.02
C GLU A 91 -5.45 11.21 -3.01
N LEU A 92 -4.31 11.06 -2.31
CA LEU A 92 -3.60 9.78 -2.20
C LEU A 92 -2.76 9.67 -0.92
N ASN A 93 -3.12 8.68 -0.11
CA ASN A 93 -2.38 8.18 1.04
C ASN A 93 -1.89 6.76 0.77
N LEU A 94 -0.57 6.62 0.54
CA LEU A 94 0.04 5.34 0.17
C LEU A 94 -0.16 4.28 1.25
N LYS A 95 0.10 4.61 2.52
CA LYS A 95 0.05 3.63 3.62
C LYS A 95 -1.33 2.99 3.72
N GLN A 96 -2.38 3.80 3.67
CA GLN A 96 -3.74 3.30 3.83
C GLN A 96 -4.28 2.61 2.57
N THR A 97 -3.87 3.09 1.41
CA THR A 97 -4.29 2.51 0.13
C THR A 97 -3.60 1.16 -0.11
N LEU A 98 -2.28 1.10 0.09
CA LEU A 98 -1.47 -0.07 -0.25
C LEU A 98 -1.50 -1.16 0.84
N LEU A 99 -1.53 -0.78 2.12
CA LEU A 99 -1.49 -1.72 3.24
C LEU A 99 -2.85 -1.92 3.92
N GLY A 100 -3.91 -1.30 3.38
CA GLY A 100 -5.29 -1.38 3.91
C GLY A 100 -6.02 -2.70 3.61
N GLY A 101 -5.33 -3.73 3.13
CA GLY A 101 -5.93 -5.04 2.82
C GLY A 101 -6.59 -5.14 1.44
N GLN A 102 -6.31 -4.19 0.55
CA GLN A 102 -6.74 -4.24 -0.86
C GLN A 102 -5.77 -5.03 -1.73
N SER A 103 -4.48 -4.74 -1.56
CA SER A 103 -3.36 -5.45 -2.19
C SER A 103 -2.49 -6.09 -1.12
N PHE A 104 -1.73 -7.12 -1.50
CA PHE A 104 -0.85 -7.88 -0.62
C PHE A 104 0.59 -7.96 -1.16
N ARG A 105 0.90 -7.10 -2.12
CA ARG A 105 2.16 -7.07 -2.90
C ARG A 105 3.00 -5.83 -2.64
N TRP A 106 2.64 -5.05 -1.61
CA TRP A 106 3.32 -3.82 -1.21
C TRP A 106 3.87 -3.93 0.21
N PHE A 107 5.03 -3.32 0.44
CA PHE A 107 5.75 -3.31 1.70
C PHE A 107 6.26 -1.90 1.99
N GLU A 108 6.02 -1.41 3.20
CA GLU A 108 6.63 -0.17 3.70
C GLU A 108 8.08 -0.45 4.08
N GLN A 109 9.04 0.27 3.49
CA GLN A 109 10.47 0.15 3.79
C GLN A 109 10.84 1.13 4.92
N ASN A 110 10.46 2.40 4.72
CA ASN A 110 10.59 3.48 5.68
C ASN A 110 9.27 4.26 5.71
N GLN A 111 9.17 5.23 6.63
CA GLN A 111 8.03 6.13 6.65
C GLN A 111 7.86 6.81 5.28
N ASN A 112 6.68 6.63 4.67
CA ASN A 112 6.32 7.18 3.35
C ASN A 112 7.02 6.53 2.14
N GLU A 113 7.75 5.42 2.32
CA GLU A 113 8.46 4.71 1.26
C GLU A 113 7.95 3.28 1.12
N PHE A 114 7.58 2.89 -0.09
CA PHE A 114 6.94 1.61 -0.36
C PHE A 114 7.58 0.92 -1.55
N ILE A 115 7.78 -0.39 -1.45
CA ILE A 115 8.17 -1.25 -2.57
C ILE A 115 7.06 -2.24 -2.83
N GLY A 116 6.73 -2.45 -4.10
CA GLY A 116 5.80 -3.50 -4.50
C GLY A 116 6.02 -3.96 -5.93
N VAL A 117 5.16 -4.86 -6.38
CA VAL A 117 5.21 -5.41 -7.74
C VAL A 117 3.89 -5.14 -8.46
N LEU A 118 3.98 -4.59 -9.68
CA LEU A 118 2.85 -4.48 -10.61
C LEU A 118 3.26 -5.10 -11.95
N GLY A 119 2.60 -6.19 -12.35
CA GLY A 119 2.99 -6.96 -13.53
C GLY A 119 4.46 -7.37 -13.47
N SER A 120 5.23 -6.96 -14.47
CA SER A 120 6.67 -7.26 -14.62
C SER A 120 7.59 -6.20 -14.00
N PHE A 121 7.10 -5.33 -13.13
CA PHE A 121 7.88 -4.24 -12.54
C PHE A 121 7.94 -4.32 -11.03
N ILE A 122 9.15 -4.15 -10.48
CA ILE A 122 9.35 -3.76 -9.09
C ILE A 122 9.22 -2.24 -9.05
N ILE A 123 8.37 -1.71 -8.18
CA ILE A 123 8.09 -0.28 -8.10
C ILE A 123 8.43 0.21 -6.70
N TYR A 124 9.34 1.17 -6.64
CA TYR A 124 9.59 1.98 -5.46
C TYR A 124 8.76 3.25 -5.54
N LEU A 125 8.04 3.57 -4.46
CA LEU A 125 7.24 4.78 -4.31
C LEU A 125 7.69 5.55 -3.08
N GLN A 126 7.84 6.86 -3.22
CA GLN A 126 8.11 7.76 -2.10
C GLN A 126 7.09 8.90 -2.10
N ARG A 127 6.42 9.08 -0.96
CA ARG A 127 5.41 10.12 -0.81
C ARG A 127 6.01 11.42 -0.28
N GLY A 128 5.95 12.48 -1.11
CA GLY A 128 6.10 13.88 -0.66
C GLY A 128 4.74 14.52 -0.30
N ASN A 129 4.70 15.83 -0.07
CA ASN A 129 3.44 16.54 0.26
C ASN A 129 2.54 16.69 -0.97
N GLU A 130 3.08 17.26 -2.06
CA GLU A 130 2.33 17.54 -3.30
C GLU A 130 2.69 16.59 -4.45
N ASN A 131 3.62 15.67 -4.23
CA ASN A 131 4.13 14.77 -5.27
C ASN A 131 4.26 13.33 -4.79
N LEU A 132 3.93 12.39 -5.67
CA LEU A 132 4.31 11.00 -5.58
C LEU A 132 5.53 10.78 -6.47
N PHE A 133 6.67 10.42 -5.89
CA PHE A 133 7.86 10.01 -6.63
C PHE A 133 7.82 8.50 -6.85
N TYR A 134 8.26 8.05 -8.02
CA TYR A 134 8.30 6.64 -8.36
C TYR A 134 9.59 6.25 -9.07
N THR A 135 9.98 4.99 -8.91
CA THR A 135 10.99 4.33 -9.73
C THR A 135 10.51 2.91 -10.06
N PHE A 136 10.47 2.59 -11.36
CA PHE A 136 10.21 1.25 -11.88
C PHE A 136 11.54 0.57 -12.16
N TYR A 137 11.69 -0.68 -11.74
CA TYR A 137 12.82 -1.55 -12.04
C TYR A 137 12.33 -2.84 -12.69
N THR A 138 13.07 -3.37 -13.66
CA THR A 138 12.77 -4.68 -14.26
C THR A 138 13.94 -5.20 -15.10
N ASN A 139 14.19 -6.51 -15.07
CA ASN A 139 15.10 -7.16 -16.01
C ASN A 139 14.37 -7.86 -17.18
N VAL A 140 13.04 -7.74 -17.26
CA VAL A 140 12.22 -8.40 -18.29
C VAL A 140 12.15 -7.51 -19.54
N LEU A 141 13.05 -7.70 -20.50
CA LEU A 141 13.21 -6.79 -21.65
C LEU A 141 12.10 -6.90 -22.73
N ASN A 142 11.34 -8.00 -22.77
CA ASN A 142 10.57 -8.35 -23.96
C ASN A 142 9.18 -7.68 -24.09
N LYS A 143 8.71 -6.91 -23.09
CA LYS A 143 7.38 -6.24 -23.11
C LYS A 143 7.33 -4.88 -22.42
N THR A 144 8.49 -4.25 -22.19
CA THR A 144 8.63 -3.26 -21.11
C THR A 144 8.65 -1.80 -21.56
N LEU A 145 8.28 -0.91 -20.64
CA LEU A 145 8.56 0.54 -20.64
C LEU A 145 9.95 0.86 -21.20
N LEU A 146 10.93 0.01 -20.90
CA LEU A 146 12.33 0.16 -21.28
C LEU A 146 12.59 0.10 -22.80
N LYS A 147 11.67 -0.48 -23.58
CA LYS A 147 11.75 -0.46 -25.06
C LYS A 147 11.50 0.95 -25.62
N ILE A 148 10.84 1.81 -24.86
CA ILE A 148 10.60 3.20 -25.23
C ILE A 148 11.93 3.94 -25.11
N THR A 149 12.52 4.29 -26.26
CA THR A 149 13.85 4.91 -26.33
C THR A 149 13.83 6.34 -25.82
N ASN A 150 12.73 7.07 -26.03
CA ASN A 150 12.53 8.41 -25.51
C ASN A 150 12.20 8.35 -24.00
N GLU A 151 12.97 9.08 -23.19
CA GLU A 151 12.80 9.09 -21.73
C GLU A 151 11.46 9.70 -21.30
N ASN A 152 11.00 10.78 -21.94
CA ASN A 152 9.74 11.43 -21.60
C ASN A 152 8.54 10.54 -21.91
N ASP A 153 8.56 9.85 -23.05
CA ASP A 153 7.51 8.88 -23.41
C ASP A 153 7.49 7.72 -22.41
N ARG A 154 8.67 7.26 -21.97
CA ARG A 154 8.81 6.22 -20.96
C ARG A 154 8.24 6.64 -19.61
N GLN A 155 8.55 7.86 -19.16
CA GLN A 155 7.99 8.45 -17.94
C GLN A 155 6.49 8.64 -18.04
N THR A 156 5.99 9.02 -19.23
CA THR A 156 4.55 9.19 -19.48
C THR A 156 3.82 7.87 -19.34
N GLU A 157 4.32 6.80 -19.94
CA GLU A 157 3.73 5.45 -19.82
C GLU A 157 3.84 4.91 -18.39
N ALA A 158 4.98 5.10 -17.71
CA ALA A 158 5.15 4.70 -16.31
C ALA A 158 4.16 5.43 -15.39
N SER A 159 3.99 6.73 -15.61
CA SER A 159 3.01 7.56 -14.92
C SER A 159 1.59 7.08 -15.19
N LEU A 160 1.25 6.73 -16.44
CA LEU A 160 -0.07 6.20 -16.80
C LEU A 160 -0.39 4.89 -16.09
N ILE A 161 0.57 3.98 -15.94
CA ILE A 161 0.40 2.74 -15.18
C ILE A 161 -0.01 3.05 -13.73
N LEU A 162 0.70 3.96 -13.04
CA LEU A 162 0.35 4.35 -11.67
C LEU A 162 -0.96 5.14 -11.60
N GLN A 163 -1.23 6.03 -12.56
CA GLN A 163 -2.48 6.77 -12.62
C GLN A 163 -3.68 5.83 -12.76
N ASN A 164 -3.56 4.78 -13.57
CA ASN A 164 -4.59 3.76 -13.72
C ASN A 164 -4.71 2.90 -12.46
N TYR A 165 -3.59 2.38 -11.94
CA TYR A 165 -3.58 1.51 -10.76
C TYR A 165 -4.16 2.19 -9.52
N PHE A 166 -3.77 3.45 -9.28
CA PHE A 166 -4.32 4.26 -8.21
C PHE A 166 -5.64 4.93 -8.58
N GLN A 167 -6.12 4.87 -9.82
CA GLN A 167 -7.35 5.51 -10.32
C GLN A 167 -7.38 7.05 -10.14
N LEU A 168 -6.28 7.73 -10.46
CA LEU A 168 -6.04 9.15 -10.18
C LEU A 168 -6.88 10.13 -11.02
N SER A 169 -7.56 9.64 -12.06
CA SER A 169 -8.54 10.44 -12.82
C SER A 169 -9.79 10.77 -12.00
N VAL A 170 -10.12 9.94 -11.00
CA VAL A 170 -11.21 10.20 -10.05
C VAL A 170 -10.77 11.27 -9.05
N LYS A 171 -11.57 12.31 -8.84
CA LYS A 171 -11.32 13.31 -7.79
C LYS A 171 -11.90 12.82 -6.47
N LEU A 172 -11.04 12.29 -5.61
CA LEU A 172 -11.47 11.68 -4.34
C LEU A 172 -12.13 12.71 -3.42
N TYR A 173 -11.63 13.95 -3.45
CA TYR A 173 -12.21 15.04 -2.69
C TYR A 173 -13.68 15.29 -3.02
N ASP A 174 -14.02 15.33 -4.31
CA ASP A 174 -15.38 15.57 -4.79
C ASP A 174 -16.33 14.43 -4.37
N LEU A 175 -15.83 13.19 -4.36
CA LEU A 175 -16.60 12.05 -3.83
C LEU A 175 -16.85 12.20 -2.33
N PHE A 176 -15.82 12.62 -1.58
CA PHE A 176 -15.96 12.84 -0.15
C PHE A 176 -16.98 13.92 0.19
N GLU A 177 -17.01 15.03 -0.56
CA GLU A 177 -18.04 16.08 -0.40
C GLU A 177 -19.45 15.51 -0.62
N LYS A 178 -19.65 14.63 -1.61
CA LYS A 178 -20.96 13.98 -1.86
C LYS A 178 -21.36 13.02 -0.74
N TRP A 179 -20.42 12.24 -0.22
CA TRP A 179 -20.70 11.33 0.90
C TRP A 179 -21.06 12.09 2.18
N CYS A 180 -20.41 13.23 2.45
CA CYS A 180 -20.78 14.09 3.59
C CYS A 180 -22.18 14.71 3.46
N GLN A 181 -22.68 14.94 2.24
CA GLN A 181 -24.05 15.41 2.02
C GLN A 181 -25.09 14.31 2.27
N SER A 182 -24.70 13.05 2.04
CA SER A 182 -25.61 11.90 2.09
C SER A 182 -25.58 11.16 3.43
N ASP A 183 -24.50 11.31 4.21
CA ASP A 183 -24.28 10.58 5.46
C ASP A 183 -23.66 11.49 6.54
N GLU A 184 -24.43 11.70 7.61
CA GLU A 184 -24.02 12.51 8.77
C GLU A 184 -22.73 11.97 9.42
N ARG A 185 -22.47 10.65 9.38
CA ARG A 185 -21.22 10.08 9.89
C ARG A 185 -20.03 10.51 9.04
N PHE A 186 -20.17 10.54 7.71
CA PHE A 186 -19.14 11.10 6.83
C PHE A 186 -18.90 12.58 7.12
N GLN A 187 -19.97 13.34 7.37
CA GLN A 187 -19.87 14.76 7.68
C GLN A 187 -19.12 15.04 9.00
N ASN A 188 -19.39 14.23 10.03
CA ASN A 188 -19.00 14.57 11.41
C ASN A 188 -17.86 13.72 11.97
N GLN A 189 -17.61 12.51 11.45
CA GLN A 189 -16.73 11.53 12.10
C GLN A 189 -15.65 10.93 11.19
N ILE A 190 -15.80 11.00 9.86
CA ILE A 190 -14.83 10.44 8.92
C ILE A 190 -13.92 11.55 8.41
N ILE A 191 -12.62 11.32 8.50
CA ILE A 191 -11.62 12.28 8.02
C ILE A 191 -11.23 11.92 6.57
N PRO A 192 -11.25 12.88 5.63
CA PRO A 192 -10.70 12.68 4.29
C PRO A 192 -9.24 12.26 4.39
N SER A 193 -8.97 11.00 4.12
CA SER A 193 -7.70 10.37 4.48
C SER A 193 -6.78 10.10 3.30
N GLY A 194 -7.27 10.32 2.06
CA GLY A 194 -6.58 9.99 0.83
C GLY A 194 -6.59 8.50 0.48
N ILE A 195 -7.39 7.67 1.15
CA ILE A 195 -7.52 6.25 0.80
C ILE A 195 -8.28 6.10 -0.53
N ARG A 196 -7.68 5.36 -1.46
CA ARG A 196 -8.26 5.08 -2.78
C ARG A 196 -8.61 3.60 -2.90
N VAL A 197 -9.48 3.26 -3.85
CA VAL A 197 -9.63 1.87 -4.31
C VAL A 197 -8.64 1.61 -5.44
N LEU A 198 -7.90 0.51 -5.35
CA LEU A 198 -6.94 0.12 -6.39
C LEU A 198 -7.63 -0.54 -7.59
N ALA A 199 -7.10 -0.33 -8.79
CA ALA A 199 -7.46 -1.07 -10.00
C ALA A 199 -6.42 -2.16 -10.27
N GLN A 200 -6.60 -3.31 -9.62
CA GLN A 200 -5.65 -4.41 -9.64
C GLN A 200 -5.88 -5.34 -10.85
N ASP A 201 -4.86 -6.13 -11.17
CA ASP A 201 -5.03 -7.26 -12.09
C ASP A 201 -6.09 -8.24 -11.56
N PRO A 202 -7.11 -8.61 -12.36
CA PRO A 202 -8.20 -9.47 -11.88
C PRO A 202 -7.78 -10.87 -11.44
N LEU A 203 -6.76 -11.47 -12.06
CA LEU A 203 -6.29 -12.80 -11.68
C LEU A 203 -5.55 -12.74 -10.34
N GLU A 204 -4.60 -11.80 -10.21
CA GLU A 204 -3.90 -11.52 -8.95
C GLU A 204 -4.90 -11.23 -7.83
N ASN A 205 -5.89 -10.39 -8.09
CA ASN A 205 -6.90 -10.00 -7.12
C ASN A 205 -7.76 -11.19 -6.69
N LEU A 206 -8.27 -11.98 -7.64
CA LEU A 206 -9.08 -13.16 -7.37
C LEU A 206 -8.36 -14.18 -6.49
N ILE A 207 -7.15 -14.59 -6.88
CA ILE A 207 -6.38 -15.59 -6.13
C ILE A 207 -5.97 -15.05 -4.75
N SER A 208 -5.59 -13.77 -4.66
CA SER A 208 -5.28 -13.11 -3.40
C SER A 208 -6.47 -13.08 -2.44
N PHE A 209 -7.68 -12.78 -2.93
CA PHE A 209 -8.87 -12.78 -2.08
C PHE A 209 -9.39 -14.18 -1.74
N ILE A 210 -9.13 -15.21 -2.57
CA ILE A 210 -9.29 -16.62 -2.16
C ILE A 210 -8.42 -16.90 -0.91
N CYS A 211 -7.17 -16.42 -0.91
CA CYS A 211 -6.25 -16.52 0.23
C CYS A 211 -6.75 -15.78 1.49
N SER A 212 -7.60 -14.75 1.31
CA SER A 212 -8.11 -13.90 2.39
C SER A 212 -9.24 -14.50 3.24
N SER A 213 -9.97 -15.49 2.71
CA SER A 213 -11.12 -16.08 3.40
C SER A 213 -10.74 -16.59 4.80
N ASN A 214 -11.36 -16.11 5.88
CA ASN A 214 -11.03 -16.48 7.27
C ASN A 214 -9.50 -16.43 7.57
N ASN A 215 -8.89 -15.27 7.33
CA ASN A 215 -7.44 -15.08 7.44
C ASN A 215 -7.11 -13.65 7.90
N ASN A 216 -5.83 -13.34 8.14
CA ASN A 216 -5.36 -12.00 8.47
C ASN A 216 -4.36 -11.48 7.42
N VAL A 217 -4.24 -10.16 7.31
CA VAL A 217 -3.43 -9.48 6.28
C VAL A 217 -2.00 -10.01 6.25
N GLN A 218 -1.32 -10.16 7.39
CA GLN A 218 0.07 -10.63 7.43
C GLN A 218 0.23 -12.04 6.83
N ARG A 219 -0.67 -12.97 7.17
CA ARG A 219 -0.63 -14.33 6.63
C ARG A 219 -1.00 -14.35 5.14
N ILE A 220 -1.97 -13.53 4.71
CA ILE A 220 -2.34 -13.41 3.29
C ILE A 220 -1.14 -12.90 2.48
N THR A 221 -0.49 -11.84 2.94
CA THR A 221 0.74 -11.30 2.33
C THR A 221 1.81 -12.39 2.20
N LYS A 222 2.08 -13.16 3.25
CA LYS A 222 3.04 -14.28 3.16
C LYS A 222 2.62 -15.31 2.10
N MET A 223 1.37 -15.76 2.12
CA MET A 223 0.86 -16.73 1.14
C MET A 223 1.02 -16.23 -0.29
N VAL A 224 0.53 -15.01 -0.58
CA VAL A 224 0.60 -14.42 -1.92
C VAL A 224 2.05 -14.28 -2.40
N ASN A 225 2.97 -13.81 -1.55
CA ASN A 225 4.37 -13.69 -1.94
C ASN A 225 5.06 -15.04 -2.13
N SER A 226 4.73 -16.06 -1.33
CA SER A 226 5.22 -17.43 -1.56
C SER A 226 4.68 -18.03 -2.86
N LEU A 227 3.44 -17.72 -3.26
CA LEU A 227 2.89 -18.14 -4.56
C LEU A 227 3.72 -17.56 -5.71
N CYS A 228 3.98 -16.26 -5.66
CA CYS A 228 4.78 -15.56 -6.67
C CYS A 228 6.21 -16.09 -6.72
N HIS A 229 6.84 -16.34 -5.57
CA HIS A 229 8.19 -16.89 -5.53
C HIS A 229 8.27 -18.30 -6.11
N GLU A 230 7.28 -19.16 -5.83
CA GLU A 230 7.29 -20.56 -6.28
C GLU A 230 6.95 -20.72 -7.76
N TYR A 231 6.04 -19.90 -8.31
CA TYR A 231 5.48 -20.10 -9.65
C TYR A 231 5.64 -18.91 -10.59
N GLY A 232 5.91 -17.71 -10.07
CA GLY A 232 6.06 -16.51 -10.88
C GLY A 232 7.44 -16.42 -11.51
N LYS A 233 7.55 -15.73 -12.65
CA LYS A 233 8.83 -15.42 -13.27
C LYS A 233 9.60 -14.40 -12.45
N GLU A 234 10.91 -14.58 -12.32
CA GLU A 234 11.76 -13.59 -11.65
C GLU A 234 11.78 -12.27 -12.43
N ILE A 235 11.58 -11.16 -11.71
CA ILE A 235 11.72 -9.79 -12.25
C ILE A 235 13.15 -9.28 -12.00
N GLY A 236 13.69 -9.57 -10.82
CA GLY A 236 15.05 -9.27 -10.41
C GLY A 236 15.16 -9.06 -8.89
N THR A 237 16.37 -8.71 -8.44
CA THR A 237 16.71 -8.57 -7.01
C THR A 237 16.98 -7.12 -6.64
N LEU A 238 16.29 -6.64 -5.59
CA LEU A 238 16.45 -5.30 -5.03
C LEU A 238 16.65 -5.43 -3.51
N ASN A 239 17.73 -4.86 -2.98
CA ASN A 239 18.09 -4.92 -1.55
C ASN A 239 18.18 -6.35 -1.00
N GLY A 240 18.84 -7.25 -1.74
CA GLY A 240 18.92 -8.68 -1.38
C GLY A 240 17.60 -9.47 -1.43
N ILE A 241 16.50 -8.87 -1.89
CA ILE A 241 15.19 -9.55 -2.03
C ILE A 241 14.87 -9.77 -3.50
N THR A 242 14.61 -11.03 -3.88
CA THR A 242 14.20 -11.39 -5.24
C THR A 242 12.70 -11.28 -5.42
N TYR A 243 12.28 -10.45 -6.37
CA TYR A 243 10.88 -10.21 -6.69
C TYR A 243 10.48 -10.98 -7.95
N HIS A 244 9.24 -11.45 -7.96
CA HIS A 244 8.69 -12.30 -9.01
C HIS A 244 7.36 -11.71 -9.49
N GLU A 245 7.00 -11.95 -10.73
CA GLU A 245 5.67 -11.64 -11.28
C GLU A 245 4.58 -12.40 -10.52
N PHE A 246 3.33 -11.95 -10.65
CA PHE A 246 2.21 -12.81 -10.28
C PHE A 246 2.07 -13.93 -11.33
N PRO A 247 1.96 -15.20 -10.93
CA PRO A 247 1.95 -16.29 -11.89
C PRO A 247 0.68 -16.30 -12.73
N THR A 248 0.85 -16.53 -14.02
CA THR A 248 -0.22 -16.79 -14.99
C THR A 248 -0.92 -18.11 -14.72
N ILE A 249 -2.09 -18.32 -15.32
CA ILE A 249 -2.79 -19.61 -15.25
C ILE A 249 -1.91 -20.75 -15.79
N ASP A 250 -1.15 -20.51 -16.86
CA ASP A 250 -0.25 -21.50 -17.45
C ASP A 250 0.92 -21.88 -16.52
N GLU A 251 1.41 -20.91 -15.74
CA GLU A 251 2.45 -21.16 -14.74
C GLU A 251 1.91 -21.90 -13.51
N LEU A 252 0.63 -21.70 -13.18
CA LEU A 252 -0.05 -22.39 -12.09
C LEU A 252 -0.58 -23.78 -12.49
N ASP A 253 -0.83 -24.06 -13.76
CA ASP A 253 -1.37 -25.34 -14.25
C ASP A 253 -0.35 -26.48 -14.15
N LYS A 254 -0.11 -26.90 -12.91
CA LYS A 254 0.82 -27.96 -12.53
C LYS A 254 0.05 -29.13 -11.91
N PRO A 255 0.41 -30.38 -12.23
CA PRO A 255 -0.32 -31.57 -11.76
C PRO A 255 -0.35 -31.71 -10.23
N ASN A 256 0.63 -31.12 -9.53
CA ASN A 256 0.80 -31.19 -8.07
C ASN A 256 0.55 -29.84 -7.36
N LEU A 257 -0.14 -28.88 -8.00
CA LEU A 257 -0.36 -27.54 -7.46
C LEU A 257 -0.93 -27.54 -6.03
N GLU A 258 -2.06 -28.21 -5.77
CA GLU A 258 -2.67 -28.24 -4.43
C GLU A 258 -1.70 -28.82 -3.39
N LYS A 259 -1.02 -29.93 -3.71
CA LYS A 259 -0.08 -30.56 -2.79
C LYS A 259 1.02 -29.58 -2.40
N ARG A 260 1.62 -28.91 -3.38
CA ARG A 260 2.70 -27.96 -3.13
C ARG A 260 2.22 -26.72 -2.37
N LEU A 261 1.04 -26.20 -2.67
CA LEU A 261 0.45 -25.08 -1.91
C LEU A 261 0.14 -25.47 -0.46
N ARG A 262 -0.22 -26.73 -0.18
CA ARG A 262 -0.38 -27.22 1.20
C ARG A 262 0.94 -27.21 1.96
N GLU A 263 2.04 -27.60 1.33
CA GLU A 263 3.40 -27.51 1.88
C GLU A 263 3.79 -26.05 2.16
N LEU A 264 3.33 -25.12 1.32
CA LEU A 264 3.47 -23.67 1.52
C LEU A 264 2.44 -23.06 2.49
N ASN A 265 1.74 -23.88 3.29
CA ASN A 265 0.82 -23.47 4.36
C ASN A 265 -0.47 -22.74 3.91
N PHE A 266 -0.94 -22.97 2.67
CA PHE A 266 -2.22 -22.44 2.19
C PHE A 266 -3.45 -23.11 2.84
N GLY A 267 -3.26 -24.29 3.42
CA GLY A 267 -4.33 -25.09 4.03
C GLY A 267 -5.39 -25.50 3.01
N TYR A 268 -6.67 -25.42 3.38
CA TYR A 268 -7.77 -25.80 2.48
C TYR A 268 -7.87 -24.94 1.22
N ARG A 269 -7.29 -23.72 1.23
CA ARG A 269 -7.32 -22.79 0.10
C ARG A 269 -6.47 -23.26 -1.08
N ALA A 270 -5.51 -24.15 -0.83
CA ALA A 270 -4.74 -24.81 -1.87
C ALA A 270 -5.65 -25.49 -2.91
N ARG A 271 -6.68 -26.20 -2.43
CA ARG A 271 -7.68 -26.85 -3.29
C ARG A 271 -8.48 -25.81 -4.08
N TYR A 272 -8.85 -24.69 -3.46
CA TYR A 272 -9.59 -23.61 -4.13
C TYR A 272 -8.78 -23.03 -5.28
N ILE A 273 -7.49 -22.76 -5.07
CA ILE A 273 -6.62 -22.23 -6.12
C ILE A 273 -6.46 -23.22 -7.27
N GLN A 274 -6.24 -24.51 -7.00
CA GLN A 274 -6.16 -25.51 -8.07
C GLN A 274 -7.44 -25.62 -8.90
N GLU A 275 -8.62 -25.62 -8.26
CA GLU A 275 -9.88 -25.67 -8.99
C GLU A 275 -10.16 -24.37 -9.75
N THR A 276 -9.76 -23.21 -9.22
CA THR A 276 -9.81 -21.93 -9.95
C THR A 276 -8.96 -21.98 -11.22
N VAL A 277 -7.72 -22.48 -11.13
CA VAL A 277 -6.82 -22.62 -12.29
C VAL A 277 -7.44 -23.52 -13.36
N LYS A 278 -7.97 -24.70 -12.97
CA LYS A 278 -8.68 -25.59 -13.90
C LYS A 278 -9.89 -24.92 -14.55
N TYR A 279 -10.70 -24.23 -13.75
CA TYR A 279 -11.90 -23.55 -14.23
C TYR A 279 -11.56 -22.49 -15.29
N LEU A 280 -10.60 -21.62 -15.00
CA LEU A 280 -10.17 -20.57 -15.93
C LEU A 280 -9.49 -21.14 -17.17
N LYS A 281 -8.64 -22.16 -17.03
CA LYS A 281 -7.92 -22.78 -18.13
C LYS A 281 -8.83 -23.54 -19.10
N PHE A 282 -9.71 -24.39 -18.59
CA PHE A 282 -10.45 -25.37 -19.41
C PHE A 282 -11.90 -25.00 -19.68
N THR A 283 -12.54 -24.18 -18.83
CA THR A 283 -13.98 -23.89 -18.95
C THR A 283 -14.26 -22.60 -19.70
N ILE A 284 -13.41 -21.58 -19.55
CA ILE A 284 -13.76 -20.22 -19.97
C ILE A 284 -12.88 -19.66 -21.11
N ASN A 285 -11.76 -20.30 -21.44
CA ASN A 285 -10.73 -19.70 -22.31
C ASN A 285 -10.21 -18.38 -21.71
N ASP A 286 -9.29 -18.54 -20.76
CA ASP A 286 -8.71 -17.55 -19.82
C ASP A 286 -8.58 -16.11 -20.36
N ALA A 287 -8.11 -15.93 -21.59
CA ALA A 287 -7.73 -14.62 -22.14
C ALA A 287 -8.85 -13.57 -22.16
N LEU A 288 -10.13 -13.98 -22.17
CA LEU A 288 -11.26 -13.04 -22.29
C LEU A 288 -12.19 -13.03 -21.06
N PHE A 289 -11.97 -13.90 -20.06
CA PHE A 289 -12.92 -14.03 -18.95
C PHE A 289 -13.13 -12.70 -18.23
N PHE A 290 -12.05 -12.10 -17.74
CA PHE A 290 -12.13 -10.89 -16.93
C PHE A 290 -12.57 -9.67 -17.75
N ASP A 291 -12.27 -9.61 -19.04
CA ASP A 291 -12.73 -8.54 -19.93
C ASP A 291 -14.25 -8.63 -20.18
N GLN A 292 -14.80 -9.84 -20.30
CA GLN A 292 -16.25 -10.05 -20.31
C GLN A 292 -16.89 -9.63 -18.98
N LEU A 293 -16.26 -9.93 -17.83
CA LEU A 293 -16.79 -9.52 -16.54
C LEU A 293 -16.74 -7.99 -16.35
N LYS A 294 -15.68 -7.33 -16.83
CA LYS A 294 -15.54 -5.86 -16.83
C LYS A 294 -16.65 -5.19 -17.64
N SER A 295 -17.04 -5.75 -18.77
CA SER A 295 -18.13 -5.23 -19.61
C SER A 295 -19.54 -5.64 -19.17
N SER A 296 -19.67 -6.72 -18.38
CA SER A 296 -20.95 -7.23 -17.88
C SER A 296 -21.58 -6.36 -16.79
N SER A 297 -22.88 -6.56 -16.53
CA SER A 297 -23.55 -5.99 -15.36
C SER A 297 -22.96 -6.56 -14.06
N VAL A 298 -23.10 -5.81 -12.96
CA VAL A 298 -22.64 -6.24 -11.63
C VAL A 298 -23.24 -7.60 -11.24
N THR A 299 -24.53 -7.80 -11.51
CA THR A 299 -25.24 -9.06 -11.22
C THR A 299 -24.69 -10.23 -12.01
N GLU A 300 -24.46 -10.06 -13.32
CA GLU A 300 -23.96 -11.15 -14.16
C GLU A 300 -22.49 -11.46 -13.84
N ALA A 301 -21.66 -10.43 -13.69
CA ALA A 301 -20.25 -10.61 -13.33
C ALA A 301 -20.10 -11.36 -12.00
N ARG A 302 -20.92 -11.00 -11.00
CA ARG A 302 -20.98 -11.70 -9.72
C ARG A 302 -21.40 -13.16 -9.87
N LYS A 303 -22.45 -13.43 -10.65
CA LYS A 303 -22.95 -14.79 -10.90
C LYS A 303 -21.86 -15.69 -11.48
N GLN A 304 -21.03 -15.16 -12.38
CA GLN A 304 -19.90 -15.90 -12.94
C GLN A 304 -18.80 -16.15 -11.90
N LEU A 305 -18.44 -15.14 -11.09
CA LEU A 305 -17.45 -15.30 -10.02
C LEU A 305 -17.87 -16.34 -8.97
N LEU A 306 -19.15 -16.39 -8.61
CA LEU A 306 -19.68 -17.35 -7.63
C LEU A 306 -19.66 -18.81 -8.09
N LYS A 307 -19.40 -19.09 -9.39
CA LYS A 307 -19.17 -20.46 -9.87
C LYS A 307 -17.80 -21.00 -9.49
N ILE A 308 -16.86 -20.13 -9.12
CA ILE A 308 -15.48 -20.50 -8.79
C ILE A 308 -15.44 -21.05 -7.35
N MET A 309 -14.81 -22.21 -7.17
CA MET A 309 -14.74 -22.86 -5.87
C MET A 309 -14.00 -21.98 -4.85
N GLY A 310 -14.61 -21.80 -3.68
CA GLY A 310 -14.05 -20.96 -2.61
C GLY A 310 -14.34 -19.46 -2.77
N VAL A 311 -14.98 -19.04 -3.86
CA VAL A 311 -15.44 -17.66 -4.06
C VAL A 311 -16.86 -17.51 -3.54
N GLY A 312 -16.97 -17.02 -2.30
CA GLY A 312 -18.23 -16.56 -1.73
C GLY A 312 -18.52 -15.10 -2.08
N ARG A 313 -19.69 -14.62 -1.65
CA ARG A 313 -20.19 -13.26 -1.93
C ARG A 313 -19.18 -12.15 -1.62
N LYS A 314 -18.52 -12.20 -0.46
CA LYS A 314 -17.47 -11.24 -0.06
C LYS A 314 -16.30 -11.22 -1.05
N VAL A 315 -15.78 -12.39 -1.42
CA VAL A 315 -14.64 -12.50 -2.33
C VAL A 315 -15.03 -11.99 -3.72
N ALA A 316 -16.20 -12.38 -4.23
CA ALA A 316 -16.71 -11.89 -5.51
C ALA A 316 -16.82 -10.36 -5.53
N ASP A 317 -17.34 -9.75 -4.46
CA ASP A 317 -17.47 -8.29 -4.38
C ASP A 317 -16.12 -7.58 -4.26
N CYS A 318 -15.13 -8.14 -3.55
CA CYS A 318 -13.78 -7.59 -3.56
C CYS A 318 -13.20 -7.58 -4.98
N VAL A 319 -13.41 -8.65 -5.75
CA VAL A 319 -12.96 -8.74 -7.16
C VAL A 319 -13.67 -7.72 -8.05
N LEU A 320 -14.99 -7.60 -7.90
CA LEU A 320 -15.80 -6.63 -8.63
C LEU A 320 -15.33 -5.19 -8.39
N LEU A 321 -15.11 -4.83 -7.12
CA LEU A 321 -14.70 -3.48 -6.72
C LEU A 321 -13.25 -3.16 -7.09
N MET A 322 -12.32 -4.06 -6.76
CA MET A 322 -10.88 -3.76 -6.76
C MET A 322 -10.13 -4.20 -8.04
N SER A 323 -10.82 -4.80 -9.01
CA SER A 323 -10.19 -5.24 -10.28
C SER A 323 -11.08 -5.19 -11.52
N LEU A 324 -12.41 -5.21 -11.36
CA LEU A 324 -13.37 -5.19 -12.48
C LEU A 324 -14.09 -3.84 -12.66
N GLY A 325 -13.68 -2.81 -11.91
CA GLY A 325 -14.17 -1.44 -12.06
C GLY A 325 -15.62 -1.21 -11.62
N LYS A 326 -16.19 -2.09 -10.78
CA LYS A 326 -17.57 -1.95 -10.28
C LYS A 326 -17.59 -1.13 -9.00
N GLN A 327 -17.42 0.18 -9.13
CA GLN A 327 -17.11 1.12 -8.04
C GLN A 327 -18.18 1.23 -6.95
N ASP A 328 -19.43 0.89 -7.29
CA ASP A 328 -20.57 0.96 -6.35
C ASP A 328 -20.75 -0.31 -5.52
N VAL A 329 -20.00 -1.38 -5.82
CA VAL A 329 -20.09 -2.63 -5.07
C VAL A 329 -19.47 -2.47 -3.68
N VAL A 330 -20.22 -2.88 -2.65
CA VAL A 330 -19.79 -2.82 -1.24
C VAL A 330 -19.53 -4.23 -0.70
N PRO A 331 -18.27 -4.67 -0.58
CA PRO A 331 -17.94 -5.94 0.05
C PRO A 331 -18.26 -5.90 1.56
N VAL A 332 -19.09 -6.83 2.04
CA VAL A 332 -19.48 -6.89 3.46
C VAL A 332 -18.70 -8.00 4.18
N ASP A 333 -17.72 -7.60 4.98
CA ASP A 333 -17.05 -8.49 5.92
C ASP A 333 -17.54 -8.24 7.35
N THR A 334 -16.87 -8.86 8.33
CA THR A 334 -17.20 -8.69 9.76
C THR A 334 -17.02 -7.25 10.24
N HIS A 335 -16.09 -6.49 9.65
CA HIS A 335 -15.85 -5.09 10.03
C HIS A 335 -16.93 -4.18 9.45
N ILE A 336 -17.28 -4.33 8.17
CA ILE A 336 -18.38 -3.57 7.56
C ILE A 336 -19.72 -3.89 8.21
N HIS A 337 -19.94 -5.16 8.56
CA HIS A 337 -21.09 -5.54 9.38
C HIS A 337 -21.09 -4.84 10.74
N ALA A 338 -19.95 -4.79 11.43
CA ALA A 338 -19.84 -4.09 12.71
C ALA A 338 -20.11 -2.58 12.56
N ILE A 339 -19.64 -1.96 11.48
CA ILE A 339 -19.95 -0.56 11.16
C ILE A 339 -21.46 -0.37 10.97
N ALA A 340 -22.10 -1.22 10.16
CA ALA A 340 -23.53 -1.17 9.90
C ALA A 340 -24.36 -1.25 11.19
N VAL A 341 -24.00 -2.17 12.08
CA VAL A 341 -24.68 -2.39 13.36
C VAL A 341 -24.43 -1.27 14.35
N THR A 342 -23.19 -0.77 14.43
CA THR A 342 -22.78 0.19 15.47
C THR A 342 -23.23 1.60 15.12
N HIS A 343 -23.15 1.99 13.85
CA HIS A 343 -23.35 3.38 13.42
C HIS A 343 -24.65 3.61 12.65
N TYR A 344 -25.23 2.58 12.02
CA TYR A 344 -26.40 2.73 11.14
C TYR A 344 -27.63 1.97 11.64
N GLY A 345 -27.61 1.54 12.90
CA GLY A 345 -28.78 0.92 13.56
C GLY A 345 -29.20 -0.43 12.98
N GLN A 346 -28.34 -1.10 12.19
CA GLN A 346 -28.63 -2.45 11.70
C GLN A 346 -28.72 -3.44 12.88
N ARG A 347 -29.64 -4.41 12.79
CA ARG A 347 -30.04 -5.24 13.94
C ARG A 347 -28.85 -6.02 14.54
N LYS A 348 -28.51 -5.71 15.81
CA LYS A 348 -27.35 -6.25 16.58
C LYS A 348 -27.24 -7.78 16.70
N LYS A 349 -28.32 -8.54 16.51
CA LYS A 349 -28.37 -9.99 16.80
C LYS A 349 -28.27 -10.90 15.58
N ILE A 350 -28.14 -10.37 14.37
CA ILE A 350 -28.16 -11.22 13.17
C ILE A 350 -26.74 -11.51 12.71
N GLN A 351 -26.34 -12.78 12.70
CA GLN A 351 -25.07 -13.21 12.14
C GLN A 351 -25.05 -12.90 10.63
N LEU A 352 -23.86 -12.68 10.07
CA LEU A 352 -23.67 -12.54 8.63
C LEU A 352 -24.10 -13.85 7.94
N ASN A 353 -25.17 -13.76 7.16
CA ASN A 353 -25.67 -14.79 6.25
C ASN A 353 -25.99 -14.12 4.90
N ALA A 354 -26.36 -14.91 3.88
CA ALA A 354 -26.60 -14.38 2.54
C ALA A 354 -27.66 -13.25 2.52
N SER A 355 -28.78 -13.43 3.22
CA SER A 355 -29.87 -12.42 3.24
C SER A 355 -29.46 -11.11 3.91
N ASN A 356 -28.71 -11.16 5.02
CA ASN A 356 -28.23 -9.94 5.68
C ASN A 356 -27.08 -9.27 4.94
N TYR A 357 -26.25 -10.08 4.26
CA TYR A 357 -25.20 -9.55 3.41
C TYR A 357 -25.80 -8.64 2.35
N ASP A 358 -26.79 -9.13 1.61
CA ASP A 358 -27.40 -8.38 0.52
C ASP A 358 -28.11 -7.12 1.04
N GLY A 359 -28.81 -7.21 2.19
CA GLY A 359 -29.42 -6.05 2.83
C GLY A 359 -28.42 -4.96 3.23
N ILE A 360 -27.28 -5.33 3.83
CA ILE A 360 -26.24 -4.37 4.24
C ILE A 360 -25.52 -3.80 3.02
N SER A 361 -25.18 -4.65 2.04
CA SER A 361 -24.56 -4.22 0.79
C SER A 361 -25.43 -3.20 0.07
N SER A 362 -26.73 -3.50 -0.13
CA SER A 362 -27.65 -2.60 -0.82
C SER A 362 -27.93 -1.32 -0.03
N PHE A 363 -27.98 -1.38 1.30
CA PHE A 363 -28.11 -0.19 2.15
C PHE A 363 -26.97 0.79 1.92
N PHE A 364 -25.72 0.33 1.99
CA PHE A 364 -24.56 1.18 1.79
C PHE A 364 -24.36 1.58 0.32
N GLU A 365 -24.68 0.69 -0.61
CA GLU A 365 -24.71 1.00 -2.02
C GLU A 365 -25.63 2.19 -2.29
N GLN A 366 -26.84 2.23 -1.71
CA GLN A 366 -27.77 3.35 -1.87
C GLN A 366 -27.32 4.62 -1.12
N LEU A 367 -26.84 4.48 0.12
CA LEU A 367 -26.46 5.60 0.98
C LEU A 367 -25.26 6.37 0.43
N TRP A 368 -24.26 5.67 -0.10
CA TRP A 368 -22.97 6.26 -0.50
C TRP A 368 -22.83 6.39 -2.02
N GLN A 369 -23.94 6.55 -2.74
CA GLN A 369 -23.86 6.88 -4.16
C GLN A 369 -23.24 8.29 -4.37
N PRO A 370 -22.42 8.48 -5.41
CA PRO A 370 -21.81 7.45 -6.26
C PRO A 370 -20.54 6.88 -5.59
N TYR A 371 -20.02 5.75 -6.07
CA TYR A 371 -18.77 5.12 -5.60
C TYR A 371 -18.87 4.57 -4.17
N ALA A 372 -19.96 3.89 -3.84
CA ALA A 372 -20.19 3.36 -2.49
C ALA A 372 -19.08 2.42 -1.98
N GLY A 373 -18.42 1.66 -2.87
CA GLY A 373 -17.27 0.82 -2.50
C GLY A 373 -16.04 1.64 -2.04
N TRP A 374 -15.90 2.88 -2.51
CA TRP A 374 -14.83 3.77 -2.06
C TRP A 374 -15.15 4.41 -0.72
N ALA A 375 -16.42 4.79 -0.51
CA ALA A 375 -16.89 5.21 0.80
C ALA A 375 -16.66 4.10 1.85
N GLN A 376 -16.91 2.84 1.48
CA GLN A 376 -16.60 1.70 2.34
C GLN A 376 -15.12 1.65 2.74
N ALA A 377 -14.19 1.87 1.81
CA ALA A 377 -12.76 1.94 2.11
C ALA A 377 -12.43 3.09 3.09
N ALA A 378 -13.02 4.28 2.90
CA ALA A 378 -12.84 5.41 3.80
C ALA A 378 -13.39 5.14 5.21
N ALA A 379 -14.60 4.57 5.31
CA ALA A 379 -15.23 4.22 6.58
C ALA A 379 -14.44 3.15 7.34
N PHE A 380 -13.96 2.12 6.65
CA PHE A 380 -13.13 1.06 7.22
C PHE A 380 -11.78 1.57 7.71
N SER A 381 -11.11 2.40 6.89
CA SER A 381 -9.84 3.05 7.25
C SER A 381 -9.95 3.88 8.53
N ASN A 382 -11.07 4.59 8.70
CA ASN A 382 -11.34 5.37 9.91
C ASN A 382 -11.48 4.47 11.15
N GLU A 383 -12.21 3.36 11.05
CA GLU A 383 -12.34 2.39 12.16
C GLU A 383 -11.02 1.78 12.59
N LEU A 384 -10.14 1.44 11.63
CA LEU A 384 -8.81 0.94 11.95
C LEU A 384 -7.96 1.99 12.70
N ARG A 385 -8.10 3.28 12.37
CA ARG A 385 -7.42 4.36 13.12
C ARG A 385 -7.93 4.46 14.55
N LEU A 386 -9.24 4.43 14.76
CA LEU A 386 -9.85 4.53 16.09
C LEU A 386 -9.46 3.34 16.99
N THR A 387 -9.46 2.13 16.43
CA THR A 387 -9.06 0.92 17.16
C THR A 387 -7.56 0.88 17.49
N ASN A 388 -6.70 1.42 16.64
CA ASN A 388 -5.26 1.52 16.93
C ASN A 388 -4.95 2.61 17.97
N ASN A 389 -5.62 3.77 17.89
CA ASN A 389 -5.45 4.86 18.85
C ASN A 389 -5.97 4.50 20.25
N SER A 390 -7.04 3.71 20.33
CA SER A 390 -7.52 3.19 21.63
C SER A 390 -6.55 2.16 22.22
N LYS A 391 -5.88 1.33 21.42
CA LYS A 391 -4.85 0.41 21.92
C LYS A 391 -3.59 1.14 22.40
N SER A 392 -3.17 2.19 21.69
CA SER A 392 -2.02 3.00 22.12
C SER A 392 -2.34 3.85 23.35
N SER A 393 -3.58 4.33 23.50
CA SER A 393 -4.03 5.02 24.72
C SER A 393 -4.21 4.06 25.91
N ILE A 394 -4.60 2.80 25.68
CA ILE A 394 -4.64 1.77 26.73
C ILE A 394 -3.22 1.40 27.21
N GLN A 395 -2.22 1.44 26.33
CA GLN A 395 -0.81 1.24 26.72
C GLN A 395 -0.21 2.45 27.46
N SER A 396 -0.73 3.66 27.26
CA SER A 396 -0.28 4.87 27.98
C SER A 396 -1.08 5.20 29.25
N THR A 397 -2.20 4.52 29.51
CA THR A 397 -3.10 4.78 30.66
C THR A 397 -2.80 3.95 31.91
N SER A 398 -1.66 3.26 31.99
CA SER A 398 -1.13 2.77 33.29
C SER A 398 -0.57 3.90 34.17
N LEU A 399 -0.58 5.16 33.71
CA LEU A 399 -0.27 6.34 34.53
C LEU A 399 -1.33 7.44 34.32
N LYS A 400 -2.02 7.76 35.42
CA LYS A 400 -2.91 8.90 35.70
C LYS A 400 -4.39 8.78 35.30
N ARG A 401 -5.20 8.48 36.34
CA ARG A 401 -6.58 8.93 36.50
C ARG A 401 -6.63 10.45 36.67
N SER A 402 -7.43 11.10 35.85
CA SER A 402 -8.47 12.10 36.18
C SER A 402 -8.57 13.15 35.06
N ILE A 403 -9.78 13.38 34.56
CA ILE A 403 -10.44 14.68 34.31
C ILE A 403 -11.60 14.49 33.31
N SER A 404 -12.61 15.31 33.56
CA SER A 404 -14.01 15.32 33.19
C SER A 404 -14.37 15.74 31.76
N SER A 405 -15.62 15.38 31.43
CA SER A 405 -16.59 15.94 30.47
C SER A 405 -16.32 17.26 29.74
N HIS A 406 -16.82 17.25 28.49
CA HIS A 406 -17.18 18.35 27.57
C HIS A 406 -16.10 18.86 26.62
N GLU A 407 -16.33 18.60 25.32
CA GLU A 407 -16.57 19.67 24.33
C GLU A 407 -17.11 19.08 23.02
N THR A 408 -18.39 19.32 22.76
CA THR A 408 -19.01 19.24 21.43
C THR A 408 -18.65 20.51 20.66
N HIS A 409 -17.86 20.39 19.60
CA HIS A 409 -17.75 21.43 18.56
C HIS A 409 -18.06 20.81 17.20
N ASN A 410 -19.35 20.83 16.87
CA ASN A 410 -19.89 20.57 15.53
C ASN A 410 -19.58 21.77 14.62
N GLN A 411 -18.39 21.78 14.02
CA GLN A 411 -18.12 22.55 12.79
C GLN A 411 -17.51 21.61 11.76
N CYS A 412 -18.12 21.59 10.58
CA CYS A 412 -17.79 20.74 9.43
C CYS A 412 -16.27 20.59 9.24
N GLN A 413 -15.73 19.37 9.43
CA GLN A 413 -14.28 19.11 9.39
C GLN A 413 -13.68 19.42 8.00
N LEU A 414 -14.49 19.34 6.94
CA LEU A 414 -14.13 19.80 5.59
C LEU A 414 -13.84 21.29 5.51
N VAL A 415 -14.56 22.15 6.25
CA VAL A 415 -14.36 23.61 6.26
C VAL A 415 -13.05 23.97 6.97
N ASN A 416 -12.75 23.30 8.08
CA ASN A 416 -11.48 23.46 8.78
C ASN A 416 -10.30 22.88 7.98
N TYR A 417 -10.53 21.82 7.20
CA TYR A 417 -9.51 21.26 6.31
C TYR A 417 -9.24 22.14 5.09
N LYS A 418 -10.29 22.68 4.42
CA LYS A 418 -10.14 23.66 3.33
C LYS A 418 -9.26 24.83 3.80
N LYS A 419 -9.55 25.38 4.98
CA LYS A 419 -8.77 26.48 5.58
C LYS A 419 -7.33 26.13 5.93
N LYS A 420 -7.03 24.86 6.27
CA LYS A 420 -5.71 24.45 6.75
C LYS A 420 -4.78 23.93 5.67
N TYR A 421 -5.32 23.39 4.56
CA TYR A 421 -4.53 22.64 3.58
C TYR A 421 -4.88 22.89 2.10
N LEU A 422 -5.92 23.68 1.79
CA LEU A 422 -6.32 23.97 0.41
C LEU A 422 -6.36 25.48 0.09
N ILE A 423 -5.95 26.34 1.02
CA ILE A 423 -5.75 27.78 0.79
C ILE A 423 -4.25 28.10 0.92
N ASN A 424 -3.55 27.97 -0.21
CA ASN A 424 -2.61 28.93 -0.78
C ASN A 424 -2.00 28.34 -2.06
#